data_AF-A0A831PM55-F1
#
_entry.id   AF-A0A831PM55-F1
#
_cell.length_a   1.000
_cell.length_b   1.000
_cell.length_c   1.000
_cell.angle_alpha   90.00
_cell.angle_beta   90.00
_cell.angle_gamma   90.00
#
_symmetry.space_group_name_H-M   'P 1'
#
loop_
_entity.id
_entity.type
_entity.pdbx_description
1 polymer ?
#
loop_
_entity_poly.entity_id
_entity_poly.type
_entity_poly.pdbx_seq_one_letter_code
_entity_poly.pdbx_strand_id
1 'polypeptide(L)'
;MDIRKLLFLSLFMAVLTVPALAGVESLYGSPDLSATVSGTNEFAPGDEVTLQVIVSNTGLNTVIQMTSSTISPPDAPNLAKLVQAGLSAGSAPVTIKSEPQQIGDIAGGASKTVNFVVKIDRNA
;
A
#
# COMPACT_ATOMS: atom_id res chain seq x y z
N MET A 1 30.16 -39.98 32.65
CA MET A 1 29.45 -38.69 32.81
C MET A 1 28.04 -39.02 33.30
N ASP A 2 27.63 -38.53 34.46
CA ASP A 2 26.34 -38.91 35.07
C ASP A 2 25.15 -38.57 34.16
N ILE A 3 24.17 -39.47 34.02
CA ILE A 3 22.98 -39.28 33.18
C ILE A 3 22.23 -37.98 33.50
N ARG A 4 22.27 -37.55 34.78
CA ARG A 4 21.71 -36.28 35.24
C ARG A 4 22.41 -35.08 34.60
N LYS A 5 23.74 -35.13 34.46
CA LYS A 5 24.53 -34.07 33.82
C LYS A 5 24.26 -34.00 32.32
N LEU A 6 24.04 -35.16 31.67
CA LEU A 6 23.62 -35.22 30.27
C LEU A 6 22.25 -34.59 30.04
N LEU A 7 21.28 -34.85 30.92
CA LEU A 7 19.94 -34.25 30.85
C LEU A 7 19.97 -32.73 31.10
N PHE A 8 20.77 -32.26 32.06
CA PHE A 8 20.94 -30.82 32.27
C PHE A 8 21.60 -30.14 31.08
N LEU A 9 22.60 -30.78 30.47
CA LEU A 9 23.28 -30.25 29.29
C LEU A 9 22.34 -30.21 28.07
N SER A 10 21.52 -31.24 27.85
CA SER A 10 20.56 -31.25 26.75
C SER A 10 19.48 -30.19 26.91
N LEU A 11 18.99 -29.98 28.14
CA LEU A 11 18.01 -28.94 28.44
C LEU A 11 18.60 -27.55 28.22
N PHE A 12 19.85 -27.32 28.65
CA PHE A 12 20.55 -26.07 28.42
C PHE A 12 20.73 -25.77 26.92
N MET A 13 21.09 -26.79 26.13
CA MET A 13 21.22 -26.64 24.67
C MET A 13 19.89 -26.38 23.97
N ALA A 14 18.79 -26.97 24.45
CA ALA A 14 17.46 -26.71 23.90
C ALA A 14 17.01 -25.25 24.10
N VAL A 15 17.37 -24.63 25.23
CA VAL A 15 17.07 -23.21 25.51
C VAL A 15 17.88 -22.27 24.62
N LEU A 16 19.10 -22.66 24.24
CA LEU A 16 19.97 -21.85 23.36
C LEU A 16 19.55 -21.86 21.89
N THR A 17 18.72 -22.83 21.47
CA THR A 17 18.23 -22.93 20.08
C THR A 17 16.92 -22.18 19.80
N VAL A 18 16.33 -21.52 20.80
CA VAL A 18 15.12 -20.73 20.59
C VAL A 18 15.48 -19.53 19.70
N PRO A 19 14.89 -19.38 18.50
CA PRO A 19 15.16 -18.22 17.68
C PRO A 19 14.76 -16.96 18.45
N ALA A 20 15.67 -16.00 18.56
CA ALA A 20 15.33 -14.69 19.07
C ALA A 20 14.26 -14.09 18.13
N LEU A 21 13.03 -13.93 18.62
CA LEU A 21 12.03 -13.11 17.93
C LEU A 21 12.53 -11.67 17.94
N ALA A 22 13.34 -11.32 16.96
CA ALA A 22 13.69 -9.93 16.67
C ALA A 22 12.52 -9.32 15.90
N GLY A 23 11.90 -8.28 16.46
CA GLY A 23 10.95 -7.46 15.74
C GLY A 23 11.66 -6.67 14.65
N VAL A 24 11.02 -6.51 13.50
CA VAL A 24 11.48 -5.61 12.44
C VAL A 24 10.62 -4.35 12.52
N GLU A 25 11.25 -3.20 12.76
CA GLU A 25 10.58 -1.90 12.88
C GLU A 25 11.08 -0.93 11.81
N SER A 26 10.16 -0.32 11.07
CA SER A 26 10.47 0.74 10.11
C SER A 26 10.37 2.09 10.80
N LEU A 27 11.49 2.83 10.88
CA LEU A 27 11.54 4.11 11.57
C LEU A 27 11.17 5.30 10.68
N TYR A 28 11.55 5.22 9.40
CA TYR A 28 11.40 6.31 8.46
C TYR A 28 10.91 5.78 7.11
N GLY A 29 10.01 6.54 6.52
CA GLY A 29 9.39 6.29 5.22
C GLY A 29 8.31 7.32 4.98
N SER A 30 7.87 7.44 3.73
CA SER A 30 6.75 8.28 3.35
C SER A 30 5.98 7.59 2.23
N PRO A 31 4.65 7.72 2.18
CA PRO A 31 3.89 7.28 1.03
C PRO A 31 4.32 8.06 -0.21
N ASP A 32 4.31 7.39 -1.36
CA ASP A 32 4.57 7.99 -2.66
C ASP A 32 3.50 7.48 -3.62
N LEU A 33 2.56 8.36 -3.99
CA LEU A 33 1.37 7.97 -4.73
C LEU A 33 1.51 8.33 -6.20
N SER A 34 1.25 7.35 -7.06
CA SER A 34 1.10 7.53 -8.50
C SER A 34 -0.29 7.06 -8.95
N ALA A 35 -0.81 7.68 -10.01
CA ALA A 35 -2.08 7.31 -10.61
C ALA A 35 -1.87 6.98 -12.09
N THR A 36 -2.51 5.91 -12.57
CA THR A 36 -2.42 5.49 -13.97
C THR A 36 -3.80 5.08 -14.47
N VAL A 37 -4.18 5.57 -15.65
CA VAL A 37 -5.41 5.14 -16.31
C VAL A 37 -5.19 3.76 -16.91
N SER A 38 -6.12 2.84 -16.68
CA SER A 38 -6.10 1.48 -17.20
C SER A 38 -7.28 1.26 -18.14
N GLY A 39 -7.02 0.55 -19.25
CA GLY A 39 -8.04 0.21 -20.23
C GLY A 39 -7.77 0.83 -21.60
N THR A 40 -8.86 1.02 -22.36
CA THR A 40 -8.84 1.56 -23.72
C THR A 40 -8.71 3.08 -23.70
N ASN A 41 -8.05 3.64 -24.71
CA ASN A 41 -7.88 5.09 -24.89
C ASN A 41 -8.71 5.64 -26.07
N GLU A 42 -9.63 4.84 -26.59
CA GLU A 42 -10.43 5.15 -27.78
C GLU A 42 -11.90 5.19 -27.37
N PHE A 43 -12.54 6.34 -27.61
CA PHE A 43 -13.93 6.59 -27.26
C PHE A 43 -14.63 7.37 -28.37
N ALA A 44 -15.92 7.14 -28.58
CA ALA A 44 -16.70 7.92 -29.52
C ALA A 44 -17.29 9.17 -28.86
N PRO A 45 -17.48 10.27 -29.61
CA PRO A 45 -18.17 11.45 -29.10
C PRO A 45 -19.58 11.11 -28.58
N GLY A 46 -19.88 11.55 -27.36
CA GLY A 46 -21.16 11.29 -26.69
C GLY A 46 -21.21 10.00 -25.85
N ASP A 47 -20.17 9.17 -25.87
CA ASP A 47 -20.10 7.96 -25.05
C ASP A 47 -20.07 8.26 -23.56
N GLU A 48 -20.63 7.35 -22.79
CA GLU A 48 -20.54 7.33 -21.33
C GLU A 48 -19.76 6.10 -20.92
N VAL A 49 -18.57 6.33 -20.34
CA VAL A 49 -17.58 5.30 -20.09
C VAL A 49 -17.14 5.29 -18.64
N THR A 50 -16.75 4.12 -18.15
CA THR A 50 -16.12 3.98 -16.83
C THR A 50 -14.61 3.91 -17.02
N LEU A 51 -13.92 4.98 -16.63
CA LEU A 51 -12.46 5.02 -16.59
C LEU A 51 -11.96 4.36 -15.31
N GLN A 52 -11.11 3.36 -15.46
CA GLN A 52 -10.38 2.74 -14.37
C GLN A 52 -9.08 3.50 -14.13
N VAL A 53 -8.86 3.96 -12.90
CA VAL A 53 -7.61 4.57 -12.46
C VAL A 53 -7.01 3.70 -11.37
N ILE A 54 -5.76 3.28 -11.56
CA ILE A 54 -4.99 2.53 -10.58
C ILE A 54 -4.17 3.54 -9.79
N VAL A 55 -4.43 3.65 -8.49
CA VAL A 55 -3.64 4.44 -7.54
C VAL A 55 -2.67 3.51 -6.84
N SER A 56 -1.37 3.73 -7.02
CA SER A 56 -0.30 2.89 -6.48
C SER A 56 0.53 3.67 -5.47
N ASN A 57 0.87 3.03 -4.35
CA ASN A 57 1.81 3.57 -3.37
C ASN A 57 3.18 2.89 -3.53
N THR A 58 4.17 3.60 -4.07
CA THR A 58 5.55 3.13 -4.23
C THR A 58 6.47 3.56 -3.08
N GLY A 59 5.90 4.15 -2.03
CA GLY A 59 6.64 4.63 -0.86
C GLY A 59 7.41 3.51 -0.17
N LEU A 60 8.70 3.75 0.09
CA LEU A 60 9.58 2.80 0.77
C LEU A 60 9.86 3.25 2.20
N ASN A 61 10.01 2.28 3.10
CA ASN A 61 10.61 2.52 4.41
C ASN A 61 12.13 2.41 4.28
N THR A 62 12.83 3.52 4.46
CA THR A 62 14.27 3.65 4.16
C THR A 62 15.18 3.25 5.32
N VAL A 63 14.65 3.24 6.54
CA VAL A 63 15.40 2.88 7.74
C VAL A 63 14.62 1.83 8.50
N ILE A 64 15.23 0.65 8.63
CA ILE A 64 14.68 -0.49 9.33
C ILE A 64 15.60 -0.77 10.53
N GLN A 65 15.05 -0.77 11.74
CA GLN A 65 15.73 -1.23 12.94
C GLN A 65 15.21 -2.61 13.31
N MET A 66 16.14 -3.52 13.61
CA MET A 66 15.82 -4.82 14.19
C MET A 66 16.15 -4.76 15.68
N THR A 67 15.13 -4.51 16.51
CA THR A 67 15.26 -4.44 17.96
C THR A 67 14.28 -5.41 18.62
N SER A 68 14.65 -5.98 19.76
CA SER A 68 13.82 -6.97 20.46
C SER A 68 12.70 -6.37 21.32
N SER A 69 12.59 -5.04 21.39
CA SER A 69 11.59 -4.38 22.24
C SER A 69 11.40 -2.91 21.88
N THR A 70 10.41 -2.64 21.01
CA THR A 70 9.85 -1.29 20.86
C THR A 70 8.33 -1.38 20.73
N ILE A 71 7.64 -0.36 21.23
CA ILE A 71 6.24 -0.09 20.85
C ILE A 71 6.30 0.39 19.40
N SER A 72 6.08 -0.51 18.45
CA SER A 72 5.99 -0.12 17.04
C SER A 72 4.71 0.69 16.83
N PRO A 73 4.76 1.80 16.05
CA PRO A 73 3.55 2.47 15.60
C PRO A 73 2.60 1.46 14.94
N PRO A 74 1.27 1.58 15.15
CA PRO A 74 0.30 0.66 14.55
C PRO A 74 0.30 0.72 13.02
N ASP A 75 0.73 1.85 12.45
CA ASP A 75 0.80 2.10 11.01
C ASP A 75 2.26 2.23 10.57
N ALA A 76 2.60 1.61 9.43
CA ALA A 76 3.91 1.77 8.82
C ALA A 76 4.12 3.22 8.33
N PRO A 77 5.34 3.78 8.39
CA PRO A 77 5.61 5.16 7.95
C PRO A 77 5.23 5.45 6.49
N ASN A 78 5.35 4.46 5.60
CA ASN A 78 4.95 4.55 4.20
C ASN A 78 3.46 4.27 3.94
N LEU A 79 2.62 4.05 4.95
CA LEU A 79 1.19 3.85 4.77
C LEU A 79 0.53 5.16 4.29
N ALA A 80 -0.09 5.12 3.10
CA ALA A 80 -0.95 6.21 2.66
C ALA A 80 -2.32 6.04 3.33
N LYS A 81 -2.68 6.95 4.23
CA LYS A 81 -3.87 6.81 5.07
C LYS A 81 -5.04 7.64 4.54
N LEU A 82 -6.25 7.09 4.60
CA LEU A 82 -7.51 7.72 4.19
C LEU A 82 -7.44 8.37 2.80
N VAL A 83 -6.87 7.66 1.83
CA VAL A 83 -6.66 8.18 0.48
C VAL A 83 -8.01 8.48 -0.17
N GLN A 84 -8.11 9.65 -0.78
CA GLN A 84 -9.22 10.06 -1.64
C GLN A 84 -8.69 10.27 -3.05
N ALA A 85 -9.42 9.74 -4.04
CA ALA A 85 -9.11 9.93 -5.44
C ALA A 85 -10.23 10.72 -6.11
N GLY A 86 -9.87 11.75 -6.88
CA GLY A 86 -10.77 12.54 -7.70
C GLY A 86 -10.23 12.66 -9.12
N LEU A 87 -11.13 12.82 -10.08
CA LEU A 87 -10.77 13.03 -11.48
C LEU A 87 -11.31 14.39 -11.93
N SER A 88 -10.46 15.20 -12.55
CA SER A 88 -10.87 16.46 -13.18
C SER A 88 -10.72 16.37 -14.69
N ALA A 89 -11.59 17.06 -15.43
CA ALA A 89 -11.53 17.09 -16.89
C ALA A 89 -10.29 17.84 -17.41
N GLY A 90 -9.74 18.77 -16.63
CA GLY A 90 -8.64 19.62 -17.06
C GLY A 90 -9.01 20.38 -18.34
N SER A 91 -8.30 20.08 -19.43
CA SER A 91 -8.57 20.63 -20.78
C SER A 91 -9.21 19.63 -21.74
N ALA A 92 -9.58 18.43 -21.27
CA ALA A 92 -10.20 17.41 -22.10
C ALA A 92 -11.70 17.73 -22.33
N PRO A 93 -12.25 17.44 -23.53
CA PRO A 93 -13.67 17.66 -23.86
C PRO A 93 -14.55 16.55 -23.26
N VAL A 94 -14.55 16.47 -21.93
CA VAL A 94 -15.26 15.44 -21.18
C VAL A 94 -15.94 16.04 -19.95
N THR A 95 -17.10 15.48 -19.62
CA THR A 95 -17.83 15.77 -18.38
C THR A 95 -17.61 14.62 -17.39
N ILE A 96 -16.95 14.88 -16.27
CA ILE A 96 -16.80 13.91 -15.18
C ILE A 96 -18.12 13.85 -14.41
N LYS A 97 -18.74 12.66 -14.33
CA LYS A 97 -19.99 12.46 -13.58
C LYS A 97 -19.77 11.93 -12.16
N SER A 98 -18.59 11.40 -11.89
CA SER A 98 -18.24 10.84 -10.59
C SER A 98 -17.63 11.88 -9.68
N GLU A 99 -18.08 11.90 -8.43
CA GLU A 99 -17.47 12.67 -7.36
C GLU A 99 -16.16 12.03 -6.89
N PRO A 100 -15.31 12.76 -6.15
CA PRO A 100 -14.17 12.18 -5.46
C PRO A 100 -14.57 11.02 -4.54
N GLN A 101 -13.80 9.94 -4.55
CA GLN A 101 -14.08 8.70 -3.83
C GLN A 101 -13.00 8.43 -2.78
N GLN A 102 -13.42 8.11 -1.55
CA GLN A 102 -12.50 7.62 -0.52
C GLN A 102 -12.18 6.14 -0.80
N ILE A 103 -10.91 5.84 -1.04
CA ILE A 103 -10.42 4.49 -1.38
C ILE A 103 -9.73 3.79 -0.20
N GLY A 104 -9.63 4.49 0.93
CA GLY A 104 -9.09 3.98 2.19
C GLY A 104 -7.55 3.97 2.20
N ASP A 105 -6.98 3.09 3.01
CA ASP A 105 -5.53 3.06 3.20
C ASP A 105 -4.84 2.24 2.10
N ILE A 106 -3.66 2.68 1.65
CA ILE A 106 -2.82 2.00 0.66
C ILE A 106 -1.44 1.77 1.26
N ALA A 107 -1.12 0.52 1.57
CA ALA A 107 0.21 0.13 2.04
C ALA A 107 1.28 0.41 0.97
N GLY A 108 2.53 0.67 1.38
CA GLY A 108 3.63 0.76 0.44
C GLY A 108 3.81 -0.55 -0.34
N GLY A 109 4.01 -0.44 -1.65
CA GLY A 109 4.02 -1.54 -2.60
C GLY A 109 2.65 -2.05 -3.04
N ALA A 110 1.55 -1.48 -2.53
CA ALA A 110 0.18 -1.85 -2.90
C ALA A 110 -0.47 -0.84 -3.85
N SER A 111 -1.56 -1.26 -4.49
CA SER A 111 -2.39 -0.41 -5.33
C SER A 111 -3.88 -0.66 -5.10
N LYS A 112 -4.70 0.32 -5.47
CA LYS A 112 -6.16 0.24 -5.50
C LYS A 112 -6.68 0.80 -6.81
N THR A 113 -7.69 0.14 -7.36
CA THR A 113 -8.41 0.62 -8.55
C THR A 113 -9.62 1.42 -8.11
N VAL A 114 -9.82 2.57 -8.75
CA VAL A 114 -10.98 3.46 -8.59
C VAL A 114 -11.63 3.69 -9.95
N ASN A 115 -12.96 3.78 -9.97
CA ASN A 115 -13.76 3.88 -11.18
C ASN A 115 -14.44 5.24 -11.26
N PHE A 116 -14.19 5.97 -12.34
CA PHE A 116 -14.85 7.24 -12.63
C PHE A 116 -15.71 7.12 -13.88
N VAL A 117 -16.99 7.44 -13.74
CA VAL A 117 -17.90 7.60 -14.86
C VAL A 117 -17.65 8.95 -15.52
N VAL A 118 -17.36 8.92 -16.80
CA VAL A 118 -17.05 10.08 -17.63
C VAL A 118 -17.90 10.04 -18.89
N LYS A 119 -18.42 11.21 -19.28
CA LYS A 119 -19.12 11.39 -20.54
C LYS A 119 -18.22 12.16 -21.50
N ILE A 120 -18.00 11.61 -22.68
CA ILE A 120 -17.28 12.28 -23.75
C ILE A 120 -18.24 13.28 -24.40
N ASP A 121 -17.78 14.52 -24.60
CA ASP A 121 -18.61 15.54 -25.22
C ASP A 121 -18.94 15.15 -26.67
N ARG A 122 -20.13 15.52 -27.16
CA ARG A 122 -20.56 15.15 -28.53
C ARG A 122 -19.80 15.89 -29.64
N ASN A 123 -19.13 16.96 -29.27
CA ASN A 123 -18.34 17.84 -30.12
C ASN A 123 -16.83 17.71 -29.87
N ALA A 124 -16.42 16.67 -29.14
CA ALA A 124 -15.03 16.27 -28.96
C ALA A 124 -14.41 15.82 -30.28
#